data_AF-A0A661DWQ3-F1
#
_entry.id   AF-A0A661DWQ3-F1
#
_cell.length_a   1.000
_cell.length_b   1.000
_cell.length_c   1.000
_cell.angle_alpha   90.00
_cell.angle_beta   90.00
_cell.angle_gamma   90.00
#
_symmetry.space_group_name_H-M   'P 1'
#
loop_
_entity.id
_entity.type
_entity.pdbx_description
1 polymer ?
#
loop_
_entity_poly.entity_id
_entity_poly.type
_entity_poly.pdbx_seq_one_letter_code
_entity_poly.pdbx_strand_id
1 'polypeptide(L)'
;MELKELLMFMTKKGASDLHIKPMRPPLLRIQGRLIPIKADPLQPEDVEKMLNEILSPGQQARFEKRQAVDMGYGVPGVARFRCNIYMQRGTMAGVFRRV
;
A
#
# COMPACT_ATOMS: atom_id res chain seq x y z
N MET A 1 -0.25 -8.52 9.76
CA MET A 1 -1.35 -8.21 8.82
C MET A 1 -0.79 -8.24 7.43
N GLU A 2 -1.41 -8.98 6.53
CA GLU A 2 -0.92 -9.07 5.14
C GLU A 2 -1.54 -7.97 4.26
N LEU A 3 -0.82 -7.57 3.21
CA LEU A 3 -1.31 -6.56 2.27
C LEU A 3 -2.64 -6.97 1.61
N LYS A 4 -2.78 -8.26 1.27
CA LYS A 4 -3.99 -8.80 0.65
C LYS A 4 -5.22 -8.59 1.53
N GLU A 5 -5.09 -8.84 2.83
CA GLU A 5 -6.17 -8.64 3.81
C GLU A 5 -6.60 -7.17 3.88
N LEU A 6 -5.63 -6.25 3.86
CA LEU A 6 -5.87 -4.82 3.84
C LEU A 6 -6.60 -4.36 2.56
N LEU A 7 -6.22 -4.88 1.40
CA LEU A 7 -6.87 -4.57 0.13
C LEU A 7 -8.30 -5.15 0.04
N MET A 8 -8.50 -6.36 0.57
CA MET A 8 -9.84 -6.95 0.72
C MET A 8 -10.71 -6.09 1.64
N PHE A 9 -10.17 -5.66 2.78
CA PHE A 9 -10.87 -4.82 3.73
C PHE A 9 -11.20 -3.44 3.15
N MET A 10 -10.25 -2.80 2.46
CA MET A 10 -10.44 -1.56 1.70
C MET A 10 -11.64 -1.68 0.75
N THR A 11 -11.67 -2.76 -0.04
CA THR A 11 -12.75 -3.02 -1.02
C THR A 11 -14.09 -3.24 -0.31
N LYS A 12 -14.12 -4.05 0.75
CA LYS A 12 -15.32 -4.31 1.56
C LYS A 12 -15.88 -3.03 2.21
N LYS A 13 -15.02 -2.08 2.57
CA LYS A 13 -15.41 -0.79 3.16
C LYS A 13 -15.77 0.27 2.12
N GLY A 14 -15.71 -0.03 0.82
CA GLY A 14 -15.99 0.94 -0.24
C GLY A 14 -14.99 2.09 -0.29
N ALA A 15 -13.76 1.88 0.20
CA ALA A 15 -12.71 2.89 0.19
C ALA A 15 -12.14 3.08 -1.22
N SER A 16 -11.75 4.32 -1.54
CA SER A 16 -11.11 4.70 -2.82
C SER A 16 -9.62 4.43 -2.80
N ASP A 17 -8.96 4.69 -1.67
CA ASP A 17 -7.52 4.53 -1.49
C ASP A 17 -7.20 3.83 -0.17
N LEU A 18 -6.13 3.04 -0.15
CA LEU A 18 -5.46 2.53 1.04
C LEU A 18 -4.06 3.14 1.10
N HIS A 19 -3.74 3.75 2.24
CA HIS A 19 -2.44 4.33 2.51
C HIS A 19 -1.69 3.47 3.53
N ILE A 20 -0.49 3.02 3.14
CA ILE A 20 0.45 2.26 3.96
C ILE A 20 1.63 3.18 4.26
N LYS A 21 1.84 3.47 5.55
CA LYS A 21 2.95 4.31 6.02
C LYS A 21 3.47 3.77 7.34
N PRO A 22 4.78 3.87 7.58
CA PRO A 22 5.36 3.46 8.85
C PRO A 22 4.93 4.39 9.99
N MET A 23 5.02 3.87 11.21
CA MET A 23 4.67 4.52 12.48
C MET A 23 3.21 4.99 12.56
N ARG A 24 2.34 4.48 11.69
CA ARG A 24 0.90 4.78 11.67
C ARG A 24 0.11 3.51 11.35
N PRO A 25 -1.13 3.40 11.83
CA PRO A 25 -2.03 2.38 11.33
C PRO A 25 -2.31 2.61 9.83
N PRO A 26 -2.64 1.55 9.07
CA PRO A 26 -3.14 1.67 7.71
C PRO A 26 -4.34 2.64 7.66
N LEU A 27 -4.39 3.50 6.65
CA LEU A 27 -5.47 4.48 6.50
C LEU A 27 -6.29 4.18 5.24
N LEU A 28 -7.61 4.23 5.36
CA LEU A 28 -8.53 4.16 4.24
C LEU A 28 -9.02 5.56 3.86
N ARG A 29 -9.13 5.84 2.57
CA ARG A 29 -9.89 6.99 2.10
C ARG A 29 -11.32 6.58 1.81
N ILE A 30 -12.28 7.07 2.59
CA ILE A 30 -13.71 6.83 2.40
C ILE A 30 -14.39 8.20 2.28
N GLN A 31 -15.09 8.43 1.16
CA GLN A 31 -15.77 9.69 0.88
C GLN A 31 -14.85 10.92 1.06
N GLY A 32 -13.61 10.82 0.56
CA GLY A 32 -12.60 11.88 0.64
C GLY A 32 -11.85 11.99 1.98
N ARG A 33 -12.33 11.37 3.06
CA ARG A 33 -11.71 11.43 4.39
C ARG A 33 -10.78 10.25 4.66
N LEU A 34 -9.66 10.51 5.32
CA LEU A 34 -8.73 9.48 5.78
C LEU A 34 -9.17 8.95 7.14
N ILE A 35 -9.42 7.65 7.21
CA ILE A 35 -9.90 6.95 8.41
C ILE A 35 -8.91 5.83 8.76
N PRO A 36 -8.35 5.81 9.97
CA PRO A 36 -7.45 4.74 10.39
C PRO A 36 -8.19 3.41 10.56
N ILE A 37 -7.58 2.33 10.11
CA ILE A 37 -8.00 0.97 10.47
C ILE A 37 -7.61 0.76 11.94
N LYS A 38 -8.49 0.12 12.71
CA LYS A 38 -8.21 -0.27 14.10
C LYS A 38 -7.19 -1.42 14.10
N ALA A 39 -5.92 -1.04 14.04
CA ALA A 39 -4.76 -1.92 14.04
C ALA A 39 -3.58 -1.19 14.69
N ASP A 40 -2.56 -1.94 15.07
CA ASP A 40 -1.33 -1.35 15.58
C ASP A 40 -0.59 -0.55 14.50
N PRO A 41 0.22 0.45 14.88
CA PRO A 41 1.08 1.14 13.95
C PRO A 41 2.04 0.18 13.23
N LEU A 42 2.17 0.34 11.91
CA LEU A 42 3.09 -0.47 11.12
C LEU A 42 4.54 -0.07 11.41
N GLN A 43 5.44 -1.03 11.63
CA GLN A 43 6.86 -0.74 11.74
C GLN A 43 7.49 -0.54 10.35
N PRO A 44 8.58 0.24 10.21
CA PRO A 44 9.27 0.44 8.93
C PRO A 44 9.65 -0.87 8.21
N GLU A 45 10.17 -1.84 8.96
CA GLU A 45 10.59 -3.15 8.44
C GLU A 45 9.41 -3.95 7.89
N ASP A 46 8.26 -3.91 8.58
CA ASP A 46 7.04 -4.57 8.12
C ASP A 46 6.51 -3.94 6.83
N VAL A 47 6.56 -2.61 6.72
CA VAL A 47 6.13 -1.90 5.51
C VAL A 47 7.04 -2.22 4.34
N GLU A 48 8.36 -2.21 4.56
CA GLU A 48 9.34 -2.55 3.54
C GLU A 48 9.15 -3.97 3.03
N LYS A 49 9.02 -4.95 3.94
CA LYS A 49 8.75 -6.34 3.58
C LYS A 49 7.45 -6.45 2.78
N MET A 50 6.37 -5.87 3.28
CA MET A 50 5.04 -5.92 2.67
C MET A 50 5.01 -5.33 1.25
N LEU A 51 5.71 -4.22 1.02
CA LEU A 51 5.70 -3.54 -0.28
C LEU A 51 6.70 -4.17 -1.25
N ASN A 52 7.83 -4.71 -0.80
CA ASN A 52 8.78 -5.42 -1.64
C ASN A 52 8.20 -6.75 -2.17
N GLU A 53 7.37 -7.44 -1.40
CA GLU A 53 6.72 -8.70 -1.81
C GLU A 53 5.88 -8.57 -3.10
N ILE A 54 5.41 -7.37 -3.43
CA ILE A 54 4.62 -7.14 -4.64
C ILE A 54 5.41 -6.54 -5.80
N LEU A 55 6.68 -6.18 -5.60
CA LEU A 55 7.55 -5.67 -6.65
C LEU A 55 8.18 -6.84 -7.43
N SER A 56 8.06 -6.81 -8.76
CA SER A 56 8.91 -7.63 -9.61
C SER A 56 10.38 -7.15 -9.54
N PRO A 57 11.37 -8.00 -9.88
CA PRO A 57 12.78 -7.60 -9.87
C PRO A 57 13.07 -6.33 -10.71
N GLY A 58 12.42 -6.19 -11.87
CA GLY A 58 12.55 -4.99 -12.70
C GLY A 58 11.93 -3.73 -12.08
N GLN A 59 10.86 -3.87 -11.28
CA GLN A 59 10.26 -2.76 -10.55
C GLN A 59 11.07 -2.40 -9.29
N GLN A 60 11.63 -3.40 -8.60
CA GLN A 60 12.54 -3.21 -7.47
C GLN A 60 13.78 -2.41 -7.90
N ALA A 61 14.42 -2.81 -9.00
CA ALA A 61 15.56 -2.06 -9.55
C ALA A 61 15.20 -0.63 -9.98
N ARG A 62 13.96 -0.40 -10.44
CA ARG A 62 13.46 0.97 -10.73
C ARG A 62 13.25 1.76 -9.45
N PHE A 63 12.68 1.14 -8.43
CA PHE A 63 12.44 1.75 -7.13
C PHE A 63 13.77 2.15 -6.46
N GLU A 64 14.78 1.28 -6.44
CA GLU A 64 16.10 1.58 -5.89
C GLU A 64 16.72 2.83 -6.54
N LYS A 65 16.61 2.96 -7.87
CA LYS A 65 17.18 4.08 -8.63
C LYS A 65 16.36 5.38 -8.52
N ARG A 66 15.02 5.27 -8.50
CA ARG A 66 14.12 6.43 -8.61
C ARG A 66 13.43 6.80 -7.31
N GLN A 67 13.58 5.98 -6.28
CA GLN A 67 12.91 6.10 -4.98
C GLN A 67 11.37 6.09 -5.09
N ALA A 68 10.83 5.68 -6.24
CA ALA A 68 9.40 5.54 -6.48
C ALA A 68 9.12 4.62 -7.68
N VAL A 69 7.97 3.95 -7.64
CA VAL A 69 7.45 3.14 -8.74
C VAL A 69 5.93 3.15 -8.76
N ASP A 70 5.36 3.41 -9.94
CA ASP A 70 3.95 3.21 -10.23
C ASP A 70 3.75 1.82 -10.86
N MET A 71 2.74 1.10 -10.40
CA MET A 71 2.43 -0.24 -10.90
C MET A 71 0.94 -0.57 -10.79
N GLY A 72 0.50 -1.56 -11.58
CA GLY A 72 -0.78 -2.22 -11.37
C GLY A 72 -0.61 -3.45 -10.49
N TYR A 73 -1.53 -3.67 -9.56
CA TYR A 73 -1.59 -4.87 -8.72
C TYR A 73 -3.00 -5.44 -8.72
N GLY A 74 -3.14 -6.72 -9.08
CA GLY A 74 -4.42 -7.40 -9.15
C GLY A 74 -4.55 -8.41 -8.02
N VAL A 75 -5.66 -8.37 -7.28
CA VAL A 75 -6.01 -9.41 -6.31
C VAL A 75 -7.20 -10.19 -6.87
N PRO A 76 -7.02 -11.46 -7.29
CA PRO A 76 -8.08 -12.28 -7.86
C PRO A 76 -9.31 -12.34 -6.94
N GLY A 77 -10.50 -12.14 -7.53
CA GLY A 77 -11.77 -12.14 -6.80
C GLY A 77 -12.03 -10.89 -5.93
N VAL A 78 -11.14 -9.89 -5.95
CA VAL A 78 -11.26 -8.67 -5.13
C VAL A 78 -11.36 -7.43 -6.00
N ALA A 79 -10.24 -6.99 -6.58
CA ALA A 79 -10.17 -5.82 -7.46
C ALA A 79 -8.79 -5.70 -8.11
N ARG A 80 -8.66 -4.75 -9.04
CA ARG A 80 -7.37 -4.24 -9.51
C ARG A 80 -7.08 -2.91 -8.82
N PHE A 81 -5.81 -2.66 -8.57
CA PHE A 81 -5.34 -1.46 -7.91
C PHE A 81 -4.24 -0.82 -8.74
N ARG A 82 -4.26 0.50 -8.83
CA ARG A 82 -3.08 1.28 -9.18
C ARG A 82 -2.34 1.59 -7.89
N CYS A 83 -1.09 1.16 -7.80
CA CYS A 83 -0.24 1.36 -6.65
C CYS A 83 0.87 2.35 -7.00
N ASN A 84 1.16 3.25 -6.07
CA ASN A 84 2.37 4.04 -6.06
C ASN A 84 3.15 3.72 -4.78
N ILE A 85 4.36 3.21 -4.95
CA ILE A 85 5.30 2.90 -3.87
C ILE A 85 6.43 3.91 -3.94
N TYR A 86 6.78 4.53 -2.83
CA TYR A 86 7.73 5.64 -2.78
C TYR A 86 8.52 5.66 -1.47
N MET A 87 9.69 6.29 -1.49
CA MET A 87 10.46 6.59 -0.30
C MET A 87 9.94 7.88 0.35
N GLN A 88 9.71 7.84 1.66
CA GLN A 88 9.30 8.99 2.46
C GLN A 88 10.15 9.05 3.72
N ARG A 89 10.98 10.09 3.86
CA ARG A 89 11.85 10.31 5.04
C ARG A 89 12.72 9.08 5.38
N GLY A 90 13.30 8.44 4.35
CA GLY A 90 14.15 7.26 4.51
C GLY A 90 13.39 5.96 4.81
N THR A 91 12.06 5.94 4.67
CA THR A 91 11.24 4.73 4.85
C THR A 91 10.31 4.51 3.67
N MET A 92 10.04 3.25 3.33
CA MET A 92 9.14 2.89 2.25
C MET A 92 7.68 3.19 2.62
N ALA A 93 6.88 3.63 1.65
CA ALA A 93 5.46 3.89 1.81
C ALA A 93 4.71 3.54 0.51
N GLY A 94 3.41 3.29 0.62
CA GLY A 94 2.57 2.88 -0.50
C GLY A 94 1.18 3.48 -0.46
N VAL A 95 0.64 3.79 -1.63
CA VAL A 95 -0.77 4.15 -1.80
C VAL A 95 -1.38 3.28 -2.88
N PHE A 96 -2.47 2.61 -2.56
CA PHE A 96 -3.23 1.74 -3.46
C PHE A 96 -4.56 2.39 -3.74
N ARG A 97 -4.86 2.64 -5.01
CA ARG A 97 -6.14 3.16 -5.49
C ARG A 97 -6.88 2.06 -6.21
N ARG A 98 -8.13 1.81 -5.82
CA ARG A 98 -8.99 0.85 -6.52
C ARG A 98 -9.36 1.39 -7.91
N VAL A 99 -9.24 0.54 -8.92
CA VAL A 99 -9.67 0.80 -10.31
C VAL A 99 -11.13 0.39 -10.47
#